data_AF-A0A7W1ULI2-F1
#
_entry.id   AF-A0A7W1ULI2-F1
#
_cell.length_a   1.000
_cell.length_b   1.000
_cell.length_c   1.000
_cell.angle_alpha   90.00
_cell.angle_beta   90.00
_cell.angle_gamma   90.00
#
_symmetry.space_group_name_H-M   'P 1'
#
loop_
_entity.id
_entity.type
_entity.pdbx_description
1 polymer ?
#
loop_
_entity_poly.entity_id
_entity_poly.type
_entity_poly.pdbx_seq_one_letter_code
_entity_poly.pdbx_strand_id
1 'polypeptide(L)'
;GALARFGVGLALAASGGLALVAWTPLAGLWFDTVSGLPPNLAGLARVPTRILVLLPALSVILAFQRAVLVQQRTTPPITAATALEVAAIAALFPLFGWGVGMMGVTAAMAAFLGGRLASVLFLMPRAWGVLRQARS
;
A
#
# COMPACT_ATOMS: atom_id res chain seq x y z
N GLY A 1 3.71 -18.61 -12.76
CA GLY A 1 5.07 -19.06 -12.39
C GLY A 1 5.22 -19.14 -10.88
N ALA A 2 6.29 -19.79 -10.39
CA ALA A 2 6.57 -19.94 -8.95
C ALA A 2 6.62 -18.61 -8.20
N LEU A 3 7.18 -17.55 -8.83
CA LEU A 3 7.26 -16.21 -8.26
C LEU A 3 5.87 -15.58 -7.97
N ALA A 4 4.89 -15.79 -8.85
CA ALA A 4 3.53 -15.28 -8.63
C ALA A 4 2.85 -15.99 -7.45
N ARG A 5 3.08 -17.30 -7.29
CA ARG A 5 2.56 -18.08 -6.14
C ARG A 5 3.20 -17.62 -4.83
N PHE A 6 4.51 -17.41 -4.84
CA PHE A 6 5.23 -16.84 -3.69
C PHE A 6 4.71 -15.44 -3.35
N GLY A 7 4.53 -14.57 -4.35
CA GLY A 7 3.98 -13.24 -4.17
C GLY A 7 2.58 -13.25 -3.54
N VAL A 8 1.68 -14.13 -4.01
CA VAL A 8 0.35 -14.28 -3.39
C VAL A 8 0.47 -14.74 -1.93
N GLY A 9 1.33 -15.73 -1.65
CA GLY A 9 1.58 -16.19 -0.28
C GLY A 9 2.11 -15.06 0.62
N LEU A 10 3.08 -14.29 0.14
CA LEU A 10 3.65 -13.15 0.86
C LEU A 10 2.62 -12.03 1.09
N ALA A 11 1.82 -11.70 0.09
CA ALA A 11 0.77 -10.70 0.19
C ALA A 11 -0.28 -11.11 1.24
N LEU A 12 -0.75 -12.35 1.20
CA LEU A 12 -1.71 -12.88 2.17
C LEU A 12 -1.12 -12.96 3.57
N ALA A 13 0.11 -13.44 3.71
CA ALA A 13 0.77 -13.55 5.02
C ALA A 13 1.04 -12.17 5.64
N ALA A 14 1.55 -11.21 4.87
CA ALA A 14 1.86 -9.88 5.37
C ALA A 14 0.60 -9.06 5.67
N SER A 15 -0.37 -9.01 4.75
CA SER A 15 -1.64 -8.31 5.00
C SER A 15 -2.48 -9.03 6.04
N GLY A 16 -2.52 -10.36 6.03
CA GLY A 16 -3.23 -11.16 7.04
C GLY A 16 -2.62 -11.01 8.42
N GLY A 17 -1.29 -11.06 8.53
CA GLY A 17 -0.58 -10.81 9.79
C GLY A 17 -0.83 -9.41 10.32
N LEU A 18 -0.76 -8.39 9.46
CA LEU A 18 -1.08 -7.02 9.84
C LEU A 18 -2.56 -6.84 10.22
N ALA A 19 -3.48 -7.52 9.53
CA ALA A 19 -4.90 -7.54 9.89
C ALA A 19 -5.10 -8.15 11.29
N LEU A 20 -4.51 -9.32 11.54
CA LEU A 20 -4.58 -9.94 12.85
C LEU A 20 -4.11 -8.98 13.95
N VAL A 21 -2.96 -8.32 13.78
CA VAL A 21 -2.48 -7.32 14.75
C VAL A 21 -3.46 -6.14 14.88
N ALA A 22 -3.97 -5.60 13.76
CA ALA A 22 -4.82 -4.41 13.73
C ALA A 22 -6.21 -4.60 14.36
N TRP A 23 -6.74 -5.83 14.34
CA TRP A 23 -8.05 -6.18 14.89
C TRP A 23 -7.98 -6.94 16.22
N THR A 24 -6.81 -7.39 16.67
CA THR A 24 -6.61 -8.02 17.99
C THR A 24 -6.11 -7.01 19.03
N PRO A 25 -6.20 -7.33 20.34
CA PRO A 25 -5.62 -6.49 21.40
C PRO A 25 -4.09 -6.31 21.29
N LEU A 26 -3.41 -7.03 20.37
CA LEU A 26 -2.00 -6.81 20.08
C LEU A 26 -1.72 -5.39 19.61
N ALA A 27 -2.66 -4.71 18.93
CA ALA A 27 -2.50 -3.30 18.60
C ALA A 27 -2.35 -2.45 19.87
N GLY A 28 -3.13 -2.73 20.93
CA GLY A 28 -3.00 -2.07 22.23
C GLY A 28 -1.66 -2.39 22.89
N LEU A 29 -1.26 -3.67 22.90
CA LEU A 29 0.06 -4.07 23.41
C LEU A 29 1.18 -3.29 22.68
N TRP A 30 1.15 -3.24 21.36
CA TRP A 30 2.18 -2.57 20.58
C TRP A 30 2.18 -1.04 20.78
N PHE A 31 1.03 -0.40 20.70
CA PHE A 31 0.95 1.07 20.80
C PHE A 31 1.11 1.56 22.24
N ASP A 32 0.46 0.92 23.20
CA ASP A 32 0.45 1.37 24.60
C ASP A 32 1.73 0.95 25.34
N THR A 33 2.19 -0.31 25.17
CA THR A 33 3.29 -0.85 25.98
C THR A 33 4.65 -0.79 25.28
N VAL A 34 4.74 -1.23 24.03
CA VAL A 34 6.03 -1.27 23.30
C VAL A 34 6.40 0.11 22.76
N SER A 35 5.44 0.80 22.15
CA SER A 35 5.64 2.15 21.60
C SER A 35 5.46 3.24 22.66
N GLY A 36 4.91 2.91 23.83
CA GLY A 36 4.75 3.84 24.96
C GLY A 36 3.83 5.03 24.67
N LEU A 37 2.87 4.88 23.75
CA LEU A 37 2.00 5.98 23.37
C LEU A 37 1.01 6.29 24.49
N PRO A 38 0.80 7.59 24.81
CA PRO A 38 -0.28 7.95 25.71
C PRO A 38 -1.65 7.53 25.13
N PRO A 39 -2.65 7.22 25.97
CA PRO A 39 -3.88 6.54 25.54
C PRO A 39 -4.66 7.29 24.43
N ASN A 40 -4.57 8.62 24.44
CA ASN A 40 -5.17 9.48 23.41
C ASN A 40 -4.52 9.26 22.03
N LEU A 41 -3.19 9.12 21.94
CA LEU A 41 -2.47 8.87 20.70
C LEU A 41 -2.60 7.42 20.23
N ALA A 42 -2.66 6.47 21.15
CA ALA A 42 -2.91 5.08 20.81
C ALA A 42 -4.30 4.87 20.19
N GLY A 43 -5.33 5.57 20.70
CA GLY A 43 -6.65 5.61 20.07
C GLY A 43 -6.60 6.14 18.63
N LEU A 44 -5.79 7.16 18.39
CA LEU A 44 -5.58 7.76 17.06
C LEU A 44 -4.85 6.84 16.08
N ALA A 45 -3.94 5.98 16.56
CA ALA A 45 -3.17 5.07 15.71
C ALA A 45 -4.00 3.90 15.16
N ARG A 46 -5.05 3.47 15.89
CA ARG A 46 -5.85 2.27 15.54
C ARG A 46 -6.52 2.34 14.18
N VAL A 47 -7.16 3.47 13.85
CA VAL A 47 -7.87 3.64 12.56
C VAL A 47 -6.88 3.63 11.37
N PRO A 48 -5.81 4.43 11.37
CA PRO A 48 -4.78 4.37 10.34
C PRO A 48 -4.18 2.97 10.17
N THR A 49 -3.90 2.23 11.25
CA THR A 49 -3.36 0.85 11.14
C THR A 49 -4.27 -0.05 10.33
N ARG A 50 -5.59 0.03 10.53
CA ARG A 50 -6.57 -0.77 9.77
C ARG A 50 -6.58 -0.42 8.28
N ILE A 51 -6.40 0.87 7.93
CA ILE A 51 -6.29 1.31 6.53
C ILE A 51 -5.06 0.69 5.88
N LEU A 52 -3.93 0.63 6.61
CA LEU A 52 -2.66 0.13 6.09
C LEU A 52 -2.62 -1.38 5.87
N VAL A 53 -3.61 -2.15 6.35
CA VAL A 53 -3.67 -3.61 6.19
C VAL A 53 -3.58 -4.05 4.73
N LEU A 54 -4.09 -3.24 3.80
CA LEU A 54 -4.05 -3.54 2.36
C LEU A 54 -2.71 -3.18 1.71
N LEU A 55 -1.89 -2.33 2.34
CA LEU A 55 -0.64 -1.89 1.74
C LEU A 55 0.36 -3.01 1.48
N PRO A 56 0.59 -4.00 2.38
CA PRO A 56 1.52 -5.09 2.09
C PRO A 56 1.15 -5.84 0.81
N ALA A 57 -0.13 -6.21 0.64
CA ALA A 57 -0.61 -6.87 -0.58
C ALA A 57 -0.38 -6.00 -1.83
N LEU A 58 -0.73 -4.72 -1.78
CA LEU A 58 -0.49 -3.80 -2.90
C LEU A 58 1.01 -3.59 -3.19
N SER A 59 1.85 -3.60 -2.15
CA SER A 59 3.31 -3.50 -2.28
C SER A 59 3.87 -4.69 -3.06
N VAL A 60 3.39 -5.89 -2.77
CA VAL A 60 3.82 -7.11 -3.48
C VAL A 60 3.38 -7.07 -4.95
N ILE A 61 2.14 -6.65 -5.23
CA ILE A 61 1.65 -6.48 -6.61
C ILE A 61 2.51 -5.46 -7.36
N LEU A 62 2.76 -4.30 -6.76
CA LEU A 62 3.55 -3.24 -7.37
C LEU A 62 5.00 -3.69 -7.63
N ALA A 63 5.62 -4.39 -6.67
CA ALA A 63 6.96 -4.94 -6.82
C ALA A 63 7.02 -5.94 -7.98
N PHE A 64 6.02 -6.80 -8.13
CA PHE A 64 5.93 -7.72 -9.25
C PHE A 64 5.78 -6.99 -10.60
N GLN A 65 4.88 -6.01 -10.70
CA GLN A 65 4.70 -5.21 -11.91
C GLN A 65 6.01 -4.52 -12.32
N ARG A 66 6.72 -3.93 -11.37
CA ARG A 66 8.02 -3.28 -11.60
C ARG A 66 9.08 -4.29 -12.05
N ALA A 67 9.16 -5.46 -11.40
CA ALA A 67 10.11 -6.51 -11.78
C ALA A 67 9.92 -6.97 -13.24
N VAL A 68 8.67 -7.18 -13.67
CA VAL A 68 8.35 -7.57 -15.05
C VAL A 68 8.80 -6.50 -16.05
N LEU A 69 8.55 -5.22 -15.76
CA LEU A 69 8.95 -4.10 -16.62
C LEU A 69 10.48 -3.90 -16.67
N VAL A 70 11.15 -4.07 -15.54
CA VAL A 70 12.63 -4.04 -15.44
C VAL A 70 13.25 -5.15 -16.29
N GLN A 71 12.67 -6.35 -16.28
CA GLN A 71 13.17 -7.48 -17.08
C GLN A 71 13.15 -7.19 -18.58
N GLN A 72 12.17 -6.39 -19.04
CA GLN A 72 12.08 -5.91 -20.43
C GLN A 72 12.85 -4.61 -20.69
N ARG A 73 13.63 -4.11 -19.71
CA ARG A 73 14.33 -2.81 -19.77
C ARG A 73 13.40 -1.62 -20.04
N THR A 74 12.11 -1.72 -19.67
CA THR A 74 11.11 -0.66 -19.84
C THR A 74 10.84 0.06 -18.52
N THR A 75 11.75 0.95 -18.12
CA THR A 75 11.66 1.68 -16.84
C THR A 75 10.87 3.00 -16.85
N PRO A 76 10.63 3.72 -17.98
CA PRO A 76 9.87 4.97 -17.94
C PRO A 76 8.46 4.86 -17.32
N PRO A 77 7.69 3.77 -17.54
CA PRO A 77 6.41 3.58 -16.86
C PRO A 77 6.51 3.49 -15.33
N ILE A 78 7.62 2.97 -14.80
CA ILE A 78 7.85 2.82 -13.35
C ILE A 78 8.01 4.20 -12.72
N THR A 79 8.76 5.08 -13.37
CA THR A 79 8.92 6.48 -12.93
C THR A 79 7.60 7.22 -12.99
N ALA A 80 6.84 7.09 -14.08
CA ALA A 80 5.52 7.71 -14.22
C ALA A 80 4.53 7.22 -13.14
N ALA A 81 4.53 5.92 -12.82
CA ALA A 81 3.71 5.37 -11.74
C ALA A 81 4.08 5.94 -10.37
N THR A 82 5.38 6.12 -10.12
CA THR A 82 5.86 6.70 -8.85
C THR A 82 5.52 8.17 -8.75
N ALA A 83 5.66 8.93 -9.84
CA ALA A 83 5.22 10.32 -9.89
C ALA A 83 3.70 10.44 -9.68
N LEU A 84 2.92 9.53 -10.27
CA LEU A 84 1.47 9.45 -10.06
C LEU A 84 1.13 9.12 -8.60
N GLU A 85 1.83 8.18 -7.96
CA GLU A 85 1.65 7.85 -6.54
C GLU A 85 1.86 9.09 -5.67
N VAL A 86 2.97 9.80 -5.85
CA VAL A 86 3.30 11.01 -5.10
C VAL A 86 2.29 12.13 -5.36
N ALA A 87 1.93 12.35 -6.62
CA ALA A 87 0.94 13.37 -7.00
C ALA A 87 -0.45 13.04 -6.41
N ALA A 88 -0.86 11.78 -6.45
CA ALA A 88 -2.11 11.33 -5.85
C ALA A 88 -2.09 11.51 -4.32
N ILE A 89 -0.98 11.20 -3.64
CA ILE A 89 -0.84 11.48 -2.20
C ILE A 89 -0.97 12.97 -1.92
N ALA A 90 -0.23 13.80 -2.66
CA ALA A 90 -0.23 15.25 -2.50
C ALA A 90 -1.61 15.87 -2.75
N ALA A 91 -2.42 15.28 -3.65
CA ALA A 91 -3.79 15.73 -3.91
C ALA A 91 -4.82 15.18 -2.92
N LEU A 92 -4.74 13.89 -2.57
CA LEU A 92 -5.70 13.23 -1.68
C LEU A 92 -5.53 13.66 -0.22
N PHE A 93 -4.30 13.95 0.23
CA PHE A 93 -4.04 14.36 1.60
C PHE A 93 -4.81 15.65 2.01
N PRO A 94 -4.69 16.78 1.29
CA PRO A 94 -5.45 17.98 1.61
C PRO A 94 -6.96 17.79 1.39
N LEU A 95 -7.35 16.97 0.41
CA LEU A 95 -8.76 16.63 0.18
C LEU A 95 -9.38 15.89 1.38
N PHE A 96 -8.69 14.90 1.93
CA PHE A 96 -9.16 14.18 3.12
C PHE A 96 -9.05 15.01 4.39
N GLY A 97 -7.97 15.77 4.55
CA GLY A 97 -7.74 16.63 5.71
C GLY A 97 -8.75 17.77 5.79
N TRP A 98 -8.79 18.65 4.79
CA TRP A 98 -9.66 19.84 4.80
C TRP A 98 -11.05 19.59 4.21
N GLY A 99 -11.17 18.73 3.19
CA GLY A 99 -12.46 18.48 2.55
C GLY A 99 -13.38 17.57 3.38
N VAL A 100 -12.83 16.49 3.94
CA VAL A 100 -13.59 15.51 4.75
C VAL A 100 -13.44 15.75 6.26
N GLY A 101 -12.47 16.57 6.69
CA GLY A 101 -12.21 16.83 8.10
C GLY A 101 -11.54 15.66 8.83
N MET A 102 -10.86 14.76 8.10
CA MET A 102 -10.14 13.64 8.73
C MET A 102 -8.95 14.15 9.55
N MET A 103 -8.68 13.49 10.68
CA MET A 103 -7.44 13.72 11.42
C MET A 103 -6.22 13.46 10.55
N GLY A 104 -5.20 14.32 10.66
CA GLY A 104 -4.06 14.35 9.74
C GLY A 104 -3.37 13.00 9.53
N VAL A 105 -3.19 12.20 10.59
CA VAL A 105 -2.59 10.85 10.48
C VAL A 105 -3.47 9.91 9.65
N THR A 106 -4.78 9.89 9.91
CA THR A 106 -5.73 9.06 9.16
C THR A 106 -5.83 9.51 7.70
N ALA A 107 -5.87 10.83 7.46
CA ALA A 107 -5.86 11.43 6.13
C ALA A 107 -4.59 11.04 5.36
N ALA A 108 -3.41 11.11 6.00
CA ALA A 108 -2.14 10.71 5.40
C ALA A 108 -2.12 9.23 5.01
N MET A 109 -2.58 8.33 5.89
CA MET A 109 -2.59 6.90 5.59
C MET A 109 -3.62 6.55 4.51
N ALA A 110 -4.79 7.20 4.49
CA ALA A 110 -5.78 7.05 3.44
C ALA A 110 -5.26 7.56 2.08
N ALA A 111 -4.61 8.73 2.07
CA ALA A 111 -3.97 9.28 0.88
C ALA A 111 -2.85 8.38 0.36
N PHE A 112 -2.04 7.80 1.27
CA PHE A 112 -1.00 6.85 0.91
C PHE A 112 -1.55 5.58 0.29
N LEU A 113 -2.60 5.00 0.86
CA LEU A 113 -3.29 3.86 0.28
C LEU A 113 -3.87 4.19 -1.11
N GLY A 114 -4.49 5.37 -1.25
CA GLY A 114 -5.04 5.83 -2.53
C GLY A 114 -3.98 6.02 -3.62
N GLY A 115 -2.85 6.68 -3.28
CA GLY A 115 -1.72 6.83 -4.20
C GLY A 115 -1.12 5.48 -4.60
N ARG A 116 -1.01 4.56 -3.64
CA ARG A 116 -0.54 3.19 -3.92
C ARG A 116 -1.47 2.46 -4.89
N LEU A 117 -2.78 2.57 -4.69
CA LEU A 117 -3.78 2.00 -5.60
C LEU A 117 -3.66 2.60 -7.01
N ALA A 118 -3.52 3.92 -7.12
CA ALA A 118 -3.34 4.59 -8.41
C ALA A 118 -2.08 4.08 -9.15
N SER A 119 -0.96 3.94 -8.44
CA SER A 119 0.29 3.38 -8.96
C SER A 119 0.13 1.95 -9.51
N VAL A 120 -0.51 1.08 -8.72
CA VAL A 120 -0.78 -0.32 -9.10
C VAL A 120 -1.70 -0.40 -10.31
N LEU A 121 -2.79 0.36 -10.32
CA LEU A 121 -3.76 0.37 -11.43
C LEU A 121 -3.13 0.91 -12.71
N PHE A 122 -2.29 1.95 -12.61
CA PHE A 122 -1.59 2.52 -13.77
C PHE A 122 -0.60 1.54 -14.41
N LEU A 123 0.12 0.74 -13.61
CA LEU A 123 1.07 -0.24 -14.14
C LEU A 123 0.42 -1.55 -14.61
N MET A 124 -0.82 -1.83 -14.19
CA MET A 124 -1.48 -3.11 -14.45
C MET A 124 -1.62 -3.45 -15.96
N PRO A 125 -2.10 -2.55 -16.84
CA PRO A 125 -2.17 -2.85 -18.28
C PRO A 125 -0.80 -3.07 -18.92
N ARG A 126 0.22 -2.34 -18.46
CA ARG A 126 1.59 -2.38 -19.01
C ARG A 126 2.32 -3.66 -18.62
N ALA A 127 2.22 -4.05 -17.36
CA ALA A 127 2.78 -5.32 -16.88
C ALA A 127 2.10 -6.52 -17.56
N TRP A 128 0.78 -6.46 -17.76
CA TRP A 128 0.05 -7.53 -18.47
C TRP A 128 0.36 -7.60 -19.96
N GLY A 129 0.56 -6.46 -20.63
CA GLY A 129 0.98 -6.43 -22.04
C GLY A 129 2.30 -7.19 -22.25
N VAL A 130 3.28 -6.96 -21.38
CA VAL A 130 4.57 -7.68 -21.40
C VAL A 130 4.39 -9.18 -21.18
N LEU A 131 3.60 -9.57 -20.18
CA LEU A 131 3.38 -10.99 -19.87
C LEU A 131 2.66 -11.74 -20.99
N ARG A 132 1.81 -11.06 -21.77
CA ARG A 132 1.14 -11.65 -22.94
C ARG A 132 2.12 -11.87 -24.10
N GLN A 133 2.99 -10.90 -24.37
CA GLN A 133 4.03 -11.02 -25.42
C GLN A 133 5.06 -12.11 -25.11
N ALA A 134 5.41 -12.31 -23.84
CA ALA A 134 6.32 -13.39 -23.44
C ALA A 134 5.71 -14.81 -23.56
N ARG A 135 4.41 -14.91 -23.87
CA ARG A 135 3.66 -16.19 -23.95
C ARG A 135 3.28 -16.58 -25.39
N SER A 136 3.47 -15.69 -26.36
CA SER A 136 3.30 -15.92 -27.80
C SER A 136 4.64 -16.26 -28.45
#